data_AF-A0A845UDF5-F1
#
_entry.id   AF-A0A845UDF5-F1
#
_cell.length_a   1.000
_cell.length_b   1.000
_cell.length_c   1.000
_cell.angle_alpha   90.00
_cell.angle_beta   90.00
_cell.angle_gamma   90.00
#
_symmetry.space_group_name_H-M   'P 1'
#
loop_
_entity.id
_entity.type
_entity.pdbx_description
1 polymer ?
#
loop_
_entity_poly.entity_id
_entity_poly.type
_entity_poly.pdbx_seq_one_letter_code
_entity_poly.pdbx_strand_id
1 'polypeptide(L)'
;MVKTLSTLVKYIAAHMHDERNRCQSCTMPLRFDKNRPISSIYCSFCHDGTCFVDQTLTLQDMKRKIRKLLSERKVSRFVKLYLIVRLSTLKRWRTR
;
A
#
# COMPACT_ATOMS: atom_id res chain seq x y z
N MET A 1 27.62 7.09 -21.30
CA MET A 1 27.03 7.68 -20.06
C MET A 1 25.52 7.95 -20.17
N VAL A 2 24.76 7.18 -20.97
CA VAL A 2 23.32 7.42 -21.24
C VAL A 2 22.40 6.40 -20.52
N LYS A 3 22.97 5.27 -20.05
CA LYS A 3 22.23 4.19 -19.39
C LYS A 3 21.66 4.58 -18.02
N THR A 4 22.21 5.60 -17.36
CA THR A 4 21.81 6.05 -16.02
C THR A 4 20.49 6.84 -16.02
N LEU A 5 20.29 7.76 -16.97
CA LEU A 5 19.07 8.59 -17.00
C LEU A 5 17.82 7.78 -17.37
N SER A 6 17.91 6.94 -18.41
CA SER A 6 16.80 6.05 -18.81
C SER A 6 16.41 5.08 -17.67
N THR A 7 17.38 4.54 -16.95
CA THR A 7 17.11 3.62 -15.82
C THR A 7 16.44 4.36 -14.66
N LEU A 8 16.91 5.57 -14.35
CA LEU A 8 16.29 6.41 -13.33
C LEU A 8 14.84 6.77 -13.69
N VAL A 9 14.58 7.16 -14.93
CA VAL A 9 13.21 7.46 -15.42
C VAL A 9 12.31 6.24 -15.27
N LYS A 10 12.77 5.05 -15.65
CA LYS A 10 12.01 3.80 -15.47
C LYS A 10 11.72 3.51 -14.01
N TYR A 11 12.70 3.72 -13.13
CA TYR A 11 12.55 3.50 -11.69
C TYR A 11 11.53 4.47 -11.07
N ILE A 12 11.63 5.75 -11.42
CA ILE A 12 10.67 6.78 -10.99
C ILE A 12 9.27 6.45 -11.50
N ALA A 13 9.13 6.10 -12.78
CA ALA A 13 7.85 5.73 -13.37
C ALA A 13 7.22 4.52 -12.64
N ALA A 14 8.01 3.50 -12.31
CA ALA A 14 7.56 2.34 -11.55
C ALA A 14 7.10 2.72 -10.13
N HIS A 15 7.82 3.61 -9.45
CA HIS A 15 7.41 4.12 -8.13
C HIS A 15 6.15 4.96 -8.19
N MET A 16 6.04 5.86 -9.18
CA MET A 16 4.84 6.68 -9.37
C MET A 16 3.62 5.80 -9.68
N HIS A 17 3.80 4.75 -10.49
CA HIS A 17 2.76 3.77 -10.75
C HIS A 17 2.33 3.06 -9.46
N ASP A 18 3.28 2.64 -8.62
CA ASP A 18 2.96 2.00 -7.35
C ASP A 18 2.22 2.94 -6.40
N GLU A 19 2.66 4.19 -6.29
CA GLU A 19 2.02 5.19 -5.43
C GLU A 19 0.56 5.49 -5.84
N ARG A 20 0.29 5.57 -7.15
CA ARG A 20 -1.07 5.74 -7.67
C ARG A 20 -1.93 4.49 -7.44
N ASN A 21 -1.32 3.31 -7.51
CA ASN A 21 -2.00 2.02 -7.43
C ASN A 21 -1.72 1.28 -6.12
N ARG A 22 -1.83 1.98 -4.99
CA ARG A 22 -1.81 1.35 -3.65
C ARG A 22 -3.23 0.97 -3.20
N CYS A 23 -3.32 -0.15 -2.50
CA CYS A 23 -4.52 -0.59 -1.80
C CYS A 23 -5.03 0.52 -0.87
N GLN A 24 -6.30 0.90 -1.04
CA GLN A 24 -6.97 1.96 -0.26
C GLN A 24 -7.39 1.52 1.16
N SER A 25 -6.85 0.40 1.65
CA SER A 25 -7.00 -0.11 3.01
C SER A 25 -5.65 -0.28 3.71
N CYS A 26 -4.64 -0.87 3.05
CA CYS A 26 -3.37 -1.23 3.68
C CYS A 26 -2.11 -0.65 3.02
N THR A 27 -2.21 0.29 2.08
CA THR A 27 -1.07 0.90 1.35
C THR A 27 -0.21 -0.07 0.51
N MET A 28 -0.53 -1.36 0.43
CA MET A 28 0.23 -2.30 -0.40
C MET A 28 0.07 -1.97 -1.89
N PRO A 29 1.16 -1.89 -2.69
CA PRO A 29 1.06 -1.75 -4.14
C PRO A 29 0.26 -2.91 -4.73
N LEU A 30 -0.79 -2.59 -5.50
CA LEU A 30 -1.73 -3.57 -6.02
C LEU A 30 -1.10 -4.53 -7.04
N ARG A 31 0.01 -4.13 -7.68
CA ARG A 31 0.77 -5.01 -8.58
C ARG A 31 1.32 -6.27 -7.91
N PHE A 32 1.46 -6.27 -6.59
CA PHE A 32 1.95 -7.43 -5.84
C PHE A 32 0.85 -8.44 -5.51
N ASP A 33 -0.41 -8.09 -5.74
CA ASP A 33 -1.54 -8.97 -5.50
C ASP A 33 -2.05 -9.55 -6.82
N LYS A 34 -1.71 -10.83 -7.05
CA LYS A 34 -2.08 -11.55 -8.28
C LYS A 34 -3.54 -12.00 -8.31
N ASN A 35 -4.19 -12.07 -7.13
CA ASN A 35 -5.55 -12.58 -6.98
C ASN A 35 -6.59 -11.45 -6.91
N ARG A 36 -6.17 -10.20 -7.16
CA ARG A 36 -7.03 -9.03 -7.09
C ARG A 36 -7.95 -8.95 -8.33
N PRO A 37 -9.24 -8.64 -8.16
CA PRO A 37 -10.06 -8.18 -9.27
C PRO A 37 -9.46 -6.91 -9.91
N ILE A 38 -9.44 -6.84 -11.24
CA ILE A 38 -8.78 -5.75 -11.99
C ILE A 38 -9.33 -4.37 -11.59
N SER A 39 -10.65 -4.25 -11.39
CA SER A 39 -11.34 -3.02 -10.99
C SER A 39 -11.21 -2.66 -9.51
N SER A 40 -10.68 -3.55 -8.67
CA SER A 40 -10.63 -3.32 -7.23
C SER A 40 -9.51 -2.33 -6.87
N ILE A 41 -9.86 -1.36 -6.04
CA ILE A 41 -8.93 -0.43 -5.37
C ILE A 41 -8.38 -0.99 -4.05
N TYR A 42 -8.75 -2.22 -3.70
CA TYR A 42 -8.32 -2.95 -2.51
C TYR A 42 -7.64 -4.26 -2.92
N CYS A 43 -6.63 -4.69 -2.16
CA CYS A 43 -6.07 -6.03 -2.34
C CYS A 43 -7.00 -7.11 -1.76
N SER A 44 -6.86 -8.33 -2.26
CA SER A 44 -7.52 -9.57 -1.84
C SER A 44 -7.36 -9.86 -0.35
N PHE A 45 -6.24 -9.44 0.26
CA PHE A 45 -6.03 -9.55 1.71
C PHE A 45 -6.87 -8.59 2.56
N CYS A 46 -7.40 -7.53 1.96
CA CYS A 46 -8.24 -6.54 2.65
C CYS A 46 -9.71 -6.71 2.30
N HIS A 47 -10.02 -7.08 1.07
CA HIS A 47 -11.37 -7.12 0.55
C HIS A 47 -11.52 -8.32 -0.39
N ASP A 48 -12.52 -9.16 -0.16
CA ASP A 48 -12.74 -10.40 -0.94
C ASP A 48 -13.45 -10.16 -2.29
N GLY A 49 -14.03 -8.97 -2.46
CA GLY A 49 -14.78 -8.58 -3.66
C GLY A 49 -16.18 -8.10 -3.32
N THR A 50 -16.73 -8.54 -2.19
CA THR A 50 -18.05 -8.12 -1.67
C THR A 50 -17.90 -7.28 -0.41
N CYS A 51 -17.02 -7.67 0.52
CA CYS A 51 -16.83 -7.00 1.80
C CYS A 51 -15.37 -6.99 2.28
N PHE A 52 -15.10 -6.22 3.33
CA PHE A 52 -13.81 -6.28 4.00
C PHE A 52 -13.68 -7.62 4.75
N VAL A 53 -12.57 -8.31 4.54
CA VAL A 53 -12.25 -9.60 5.19
C VAL A 53 -12.30 -9.48 6.71
N ASP A 54 -11.91 -8.32 7.23
CA ASP A 54 -12.04 -7.97 8.64
C ASP A 54 -12.77 -6.63 8.75
N GLN A 55 -14.03 -6.69 9.16
CA GLN A 55 -14.93 -5.53 9.25
C GLN A 55 -14.75 -4.74 10.54
N THR A 56 -14.24 -5.36 11.61
CA THR A 56 -14.05 -4.71 12.92
C THR A 56 -12.68 -4.06 13.05
N LEU A 57 -11.74 -4.40 12.16
CA LEU A 57 -10.41 -3.82 12.12
C LEU A 57 -10.42 -2.29 12.10
N THR A 58 -9.76 -1.69 13.08
CA THR A 58 -9.62 -0.24 13.18
C THR A 58 -8.37 0.27 12.44
N LEU A 59 -8.30 1.59 12.21
CA LEU A 59 -7.11 2.23 11.66
C LEU A 59 -5.88 1.99 12.56
N GLN A 60 -6.04 1.96 13.88
CA GLN A 60 -4.92 1.73 14.80
C GLN A 60 -4.40 0.30 14.71
N ASP A 61 -5.29 -0.68 14.55
CA ASP A 61 -4.91 -2.07 14.34
C ASP A 61 -4.17 -2.25 13.02
N MET A 62 -4.65 -1.61 11.95
CA MET A 62 -3.95 -1.61 10.66
C MET A 62 -2.56 -0.95 10.77
N LYS A 63 -2.45 0.21 11.46
CA LYS A 63 -1.14 0.85 11.73
C LYS A 63 -0.21 -0.11 12.48
N ARG A 64 -0.71 -0.82 13.49
CA ARG A 64 0.08 -1.82 14.26
C ARG A 64 0.55 -2.96 13.36
N LYS A 65 -0.35 -3.53 12.55
CA LYS A 65 -0.06 -4.59 11.57
C LYS A 65 1.03 -4.16 10.58
N ILE A 66 0.90 -3.00 9.97
CA ILE A 66 1.90 -2.49 9.01
C ILE A 66 3.24 -2.19 9.69
N ARG A 67 3.25 -1.60 10.89
CA ARG A 67 4.51 -1.37 11.63
C ARG A 67 5.28 -2.65 11.89
N LYS A 68 4.57 -3.73 12.25
CA LYS A 68 5.17 -5.06 12.46
C LYS A 68 5.78 -5.59 11.16
N LEU A 69 4.98 -5.65 10.08
CA LEU A 69 5.43 -6.14 8.77
C LEU A 69 6.63 -5.36 8.20
N LEU A 70 6.63 -4.03 8.32
CA LEU A 70 7.74 -3.21 7.83
C LEU A 70 9.00 -3.37 8.70
N SER A 71 8.85 -3.70 9.98
CA SER A 71 9.97 -3.95 10.89
C SER A 71 10.63 -5.29 10.62
N GLU A 72 9.84 -6.33 10.38
CA GLU A 72 10.32 -7.65 9.94
C GLU A 72 11.10 -7.55 8.62
N ARG A 73 10.66 -6.67 7.70
CA ARG A 73 11.32 -6.41 6.42
C ARG A 73 12.50 -5.43 6.48
N LYS A 74 12.93 -4.99 7.67
CA LYS A 74 14.04 -4.04 7.87
C LYS A 74 13.92 -2.75 7.03
N VAL A 75 12.70 -2.28 6.79
CA VAL A 75 12.43 -1.06 6.03
C VAL A 75 12.94 0.17 6.79
N SER A 76 13.41 1.20 6.07
CA SER A 76 13.91 2.43 6.66
C SER A 76 12.82 3.15 7.50
N ARG A 77 13.27 3.87 8.54
CA ARG A 77 12.38 4.58 9.46
C ARG A 77 11.49 5.61 8.75
N PHE A 78 12.04 6.33 7.77
CA PHE A 78 11.30 7.33 7.00
C PHE A 78 10.19 6.69 6.15
N VAL A 79 10.47 5.59 5.47
CA VAL A 79 9.45 4.88 4.67
C VAL A 79 8.37 4.29 5.56
N LYS A 80 8.73 3.77 6.74
CA LYS A 80 7.75 3.35 7.76
C LYS A 80 6.84 4.49 8.16
N LEU A 81 7.40 5.64 8.52
CA LEU A 81 6.63 6.80 8.93
C LEU A 81 5.69 7.28 7.80
N TYR A 82 6.21 7.40 6.58
CA TYR A 82 5.42 7.75 5.40
C TYR A 82 4.21 6.84 5.23
N LEU A 83 4.40 5.52 5.20
CA LEU A 83 3.31 4.56 4.99
C LEU A 83 2.28 4.60 6.14
N ILE A 84 2.73 4.80 7.38
CA ILE A 84 1.85 4.89 8.55
C ILE A 84 1.02 6.17 8.57
N VAL A 85 1.59 7.31 8.17
CA VAL A 85 0.84 8.56 8.01
C VAL A 85 -0.10 8.45 6.81
N ARG A 86 0.34 7.84 5.70
CA ARG A 86 -0.49 7.65 4.51
C ARG A 86 -1.75 6.84 4.80
N LEU A 87 -1.71 5.85 5.70
CA LEU A 87 -2.89 5.06 6.08
C LEU A 87 -4.11 5.92 6.44
N SER A 88 -3.96 6.99 7.24
CA SER A 88 -5.12 7.80 7.66
C SER A 88 -5.80 8.56 6.51
N THR A 89 -5.14 8.68 5.37
CA THR A 89 -5.65 9.39 4.19
C THR A 89 -6.36 8.48 3.19
N LEU A 90 -6.37 7.15 3.41
CA LEU A 90 -6.97 6.20 2.48
C LEU A 90 -8.49 6.14 2.63
N LYS A 91 -9.18 5.75 1.55
CA LYS A 91 -10.66 5.73 1.49
C LYS A 91 -11.32 4.96 2.64
N ARG A 92 -10.76 3.81 3.06
CA ARG A 92 -11.32 3.03 4.18
C ARG A 92 -11.36 3.80 5.51
N TRP A 93 -10.41 4.71 5.71
CA TRP A 93 -10.13 5.31 7.01
C TRP A 93 -10.47 6.81 7.09
N ARG A 94 -10.65 7.47 5.96
CA ARG A 94 -10.89 8.92 5.86
C ARG A 94 -12.25 9.36 6.44
N THR A 95 -13.18 8.44 6.66
CA THR A 95 -14.58 8.72 7.04
C THR A 95 -14.81 8.76 8.56
N ARG A 96 -13.77 9.01 9.37
CA ARG A 96 -13.92 9.20 10.83
C ARG A 96 -13.38 10.55 11.26
#